data_AF-A0A392P6I8-F1
#
_entry.id   AF-A0A392P6I8-F1
#
_cell.length_a   1.000
_cell.length_b   1.000
_cell.length_c   1.000
_cell.angle_alpha   90.00
_cell.angle_beta   90.00
_cell.angle_gamma   90.00
#
_symmetry.space_group_name_H-M   'P 1'
#
loop_
_entity.id
_entity.type
_entity.pdbx_description
1 polymer ?
#
loop_
_entity_poly.entity_id
_entity_poly.type
_entity_poly.pdbx_seq_one_letter_code
_entity_poly.pdbx_strand_id
1 'polypeptide(L)'
;MAEENKFLHTPVPKFDGYYEHWAMLMENLIRSKELWQLIEQGVTVAPPNATAEQQQAAEASKLKDLKVKNYIFQSIERSILETILVRDTSKDIWDAMRRKYQGSTKVKRAHLQALKREFEVLAMKESEYVDEYFARTLAIANRMSAQGERLQEVAVVEKILRVV
;
A
#
# COMPACT_ATOMS: atom_id res chain seq x y z
N MET A 1 -9.78 -18.67 -37.77
CA MET A 1 -9.85 -18.76 -36.31
C MET A 1 -8.51 -18.35 -35.74
N ALA A 2 -8.45 -17.16 -35.16
CA ALA A 2 -7.41 -16.74 -34.24
C ALA A 2 -7.96 -15.50 -33.51
N GLU A 3 -9.02 -15.72 -32.72
CA GLU A 3 -9.22 -14.85 -31.57
C GLU A 3 -8.09 -15.19 -30.60
N GLU A 4 -6.92 -14.59 -30.84
CA GLU A 4 -5.86 -14.55 -29.85
C GLU A 4 -6.45 -13.84 -28.64
N ASN A 5 -6.78 -14.68 -27.68
CA ASN A 5 -7.22 -14.36 -26.35
C ASN A 5 -6.62 -13.04 -25.87
N LYS A 6 -7.49 -12.02 -25.86
CA LYS A 6 -7.43 -10.82 -25.03
C LYS A 6 -7.56 -11.24 -23.55
N PHE A 7 -6.79 -12.23 -23.10
CA PHE A 7 -6.71 -12.64 -21.70
C PHE A 7 -6.12 -11.47 -20.93
N LEU A 8 -7.03 -10.62 -20.44
CA LEU A 8 -6.95 -9.84 -19.22
C LEU A 8 -5.58 -9.19 -19.02
N HIS A 9 -5.37 -8.01 -19.59
CA HIS A 9 -4.32 -7.13 -19.12
C HIS A 9 -4.58 -6.88 -17.63
N THR A 10 -3.91 -7.63 -16.76
CA THR A 10 -4.03 -7.46 -15.31
C THR A 10 -3.53 -6.06 -15.00
N PRO A 11 -4.40 -5.12 -14.58
CA PRO A 11 -3.98 -3.76 -14.34
C PRO A 11 -2.94 -3.76 -13.22
N VAL A 12 -1.91 -2.92 -13.36
CA VAL A 12 -0.91 -2.75 -12.32
C VAL A 12 -1.61 -2.17 -11.08
N PRO A 13 -1.59 -2.86 -9.93
CA PRO A 13 -2.28 -2.39 -8.74
C PRO A 13 -1.62 -1.09 -8.28
N LYS A 14 -2.43 -0.08 -7.93
CA LYS A 14 -1.92 1.19 -7.41
C LYS A 14 -1.77 1.10 -5.89
N PHE A 15 -0.69 1.67 -5.36
CA PHE A 15 -0.48 1.78 -3.94
C PHE A 15 -1.30 2.94 -3.38
N ASP A 16 -2.18 2.62 -2.44
CA ASP A 16 -3.14 3.53 -1.81
C ASP A 16 -2.86 3.72 -0.30
N GLY A 17 -1.71 3.25 0.18
CA GLY A 17 -1.34 3.23 1.60
C GLY A 17 -1.62 1.90 2.30
N TYR A 18 -2.34 0.97 1.68
CA TYR A 18 -2.61 -0.35 2.24
C TYR A 18 -1.59 -1.38 1.75
N TYR A 19 -0.42 -1.43 2.42
CA TYR A 19 0.71 -2.26 2.00
C TYR A 19 0.37 -3.74 1.84
N GLU A 20 -0.32 -4.35 2.81
CA GLU A 20 -0.61 -5.81 2.75
C GLU A 20 -1.49 -6.16 1.54
N HIS A 21 -2.46 -5.31 1.21
CA HIS A 21 -3.33 -5.51 0.06
C HIS A 21 -2.59 -5.29 -1.25
N TRP A 22 -1.85 -4.18 -1.35
CA TRP A 22 -1.02 -3.87 -2.50
C TRP A 22 0.03 -4.96 -2.76
N ALA A 23 0.73 -5.41 -1.70
CA ALA A 23 1.77 -6.42 -1.79
C ALA A 23 1.20 -7.75 -2.29
N MET A 24 0.04 -8.18 -1.77
CA MET A 24 -0.65 -9.38 -2.25
C MET A 24 -0.98 -9.31 -3.75
N LEU A 25 -1.54 -8.18 -4.22
CA LEU A 25 -1.89 -8.01 -5.64
C LEU A 25 -0.65 -7.91 -6.54
N MET A 26 0.36 -7.15 -6.10
CA MET A 26 1.59 -6.94 -6.86
C MET A 26 2.42 -8.22 -6.93
N GLU A 27 2.52 -8.97 -5.83
CA GLU A 27 3.17 -10.29 -5.81
C GLU A 27 2.48 -11.24 -6.80
N ASN A 28 1.15 -11.30 -6.79
CA ASN A 28 0.39 -12.13 -7.73
C ASN A 28 0.65 -11.72 -9.20
N LEU A 29 0.67 -10.41 -9.50
CA LEU A 29 1.00 -9.91 -10.82
C LEU A 29 2.41 -10.36 -11.25
N ILE A 30 3.43 -10.14 -10.42
CA ILE A 30 4.83 -10.47 -10.73
C ILE A 30 5.02 -11.99 -10.85
N ARG A 31 4.36 -12.79 -10.00
CA ARG A 31 4.37 -14.26 -10.09
C ARG A 31 3.71 -14.77 -11.36
N SER A 32 2.60 -14.17 -11.80
CA SER A 32 1.95 -14.52 -13.07
C SER A 32 2.83 -14.27 -14.31
N LYS A 33 3.89 -13.47 -14.16
CA LYS A 33 4.90 -13.19 -15.19
C LYS A 33 6.20 -13.98 -15.01
N GLU A 34 6.27 -14.85 -14.00
CA GLU A 34 7.45 -15.65 -13.65
C GLU A 34 8.67 -14.79 -13.25
N LEU A 35 8.45 -13.59 -12.73
CA LEU A 35 9.51 -12.63 -12.41
C LEU A 35 9.80 -12.50 -10.91
N TRP A 36 9.06 -13.22 -10.05
CA TRP A 36 9.14 -13.05 -8.58
C TRP A 36 10.51 -13.33 -7.99
N GLN A 37 11.29 -14.21 -8.62
CA GLN A 37 12.64 -14.54 -8.19
C GLN A 37 13.56 -13.31 -8.11
N LEU A 38 13.29 -12.27 -8.90
CA LEU A 38 14.06 -11.02 -8.84
C LEU A 38 13.80 -10.22 -7.56
N ILE A 39 12.61 -10.36 -6.96
CA ILE A 39 12.28 -9.74 -5.67
C ILE A 39 12.83 -10.60 -4.52
N GLU A 40 12.71 -11.92 -4.62
CA GLU A 40 13.11 -12.83 -3.56
C GLU A 40 14.63 -12.97 -3.46
N GLN A 41 15.30 -13.23 -4.59
CA GLN A 41 16.72 -13.55 -4.66
C GLN A 41 17.58 -12.38 -5.17
N GLY A 42 16.99 -11.45 -5.92
CA GLY A 42 17.70 -10.33 -6.53
C GLY A 42 18.12 -10.61 -7.97
N VAL A 43 18.91 -9.69 -8.54
CA VAL A 43 19.43 -9.79 -9.91
C VAL A 43 20.65 -10.68 -9.94
N THR A 44 20.73 -11.58 -10.92
CA THR A 44 21.95 -12.38 -11.15
C THR A 44 23.10 -11.48 -11.57
N VAL A 45 24.22 -11.56 -10.85
CA VAL A 45 25.45 -10.83 -11.15
C VAL A 45 26.50 -11.80 -11.69
N ALA A 46 27.12 -11.44 -12.81
CA ALA A 46 28.20 -12.22 -13.39
C ALA A 46 29.44 -12.16 -12.48
N PRO A 47 30.10 -13.30 -12.20
CA PRO A 47 31.36 -13.31 -11.45
C PRO A 47 32.49 -12.63 -12.25
N PRO A 48 33.61 -12.22 -11.61
CA PRO A 48 34.71 -11.53 -12.29
C PRO A 48 35.32 -12.30 -13.48
N ASN A 49 35.29 -13.63 -13.45
CA ASN A 49 35.78 -14.51 -14.52
C ASN A 49 34.63 -15.25 -15.20
N ALA A 50 33.54 -14.53 -15.51
CA ALA A 50 32.34 -15.13 -16.08
C ALA A 50 32.59 -15.74 -17.47
N THR A 51 32.00 -16.90 -17.72
CA THR A 51 31.89 -17.42 -19.09
C THR A 51 30.92 -16.56 -19.91
N ALA A 52 30.96 -16.70 -21.24
CA ALA A 52 30.03 -16.00 -22.11
C ALA A 52 28.56 -16.30 -21.74
N GLU A 53 28.24 -17.54 -21.36
CA GLU A 53 26.90 -17.93 -20.93
C GLU A 53 26.50 -17.24 -19.61
N GLN A 54 27.43 -17.14 -18.65
CA GLN A 54 27.16 -16.47 -17.37
C GLN A 54 26.94 -14.96 -17.55
N GLN A 55 27.71 -14.32 -18.44
CA GLN A 55 27.52 -12.91 -18.77
C GLN A 55 26.16 -12.68 -19.42
N GLN A 56 25.78 -13.54 -20.37
CA GLN A 56 24.48 -13.48 -21.03
C GLN A 56 23.32 -13.67 -20.04
N ALA A 57 23.46 -14.59 -19.09
CA ALA A 57 22.45 -14.81 -18.04
C ALA A 57 22.29 -13.58 -17.12
N ALA A 58 23.39 -12.92 -16.74
CA ALA A 58 23.34 -11.71 -15.92
C ALA A 58 22.66 -10.54 -16.65
N GLU A 59 22.99 -10.30 -17.91
CA GLU A 59 22.33 -9.26 -18.72
C GLU A 59 20.83 -9.56 -18.94
N ALA A 60 20.48 -10.82 -19.20
CA ALA A 60 19.09 -11.24 -19.28
C ALA A 60 18.34 -11.02 -17.95
N SER A 61 18.99 -11.27 -16.80
CA SER A 61 18.44 -11.01 -15.48
C SER A 61 18.21 -9.51 -15.24
N LYS A 62 19.16 -8.65 -15.62
CA LYS A 62 19.01 -7.18 -15.52
C LYS A 62 17.84 -6.68 -16.37
N LEU A 63 17.68 -7.20 -17.59
CA LEU A 63 16.57 -6.82 -18.46
C LEU A 63 15.22 -7.22 -17.86
N LYS A 64 15.13 -8.40 -17.23
CA LYS A 64 13.94 -8.84 -16.50
C LYS A 64 13.68 -7.96 -15.27
N ASP A 65 14.72 -7.57 -14.53
CA ASP A 65 14.60 -6.66 -13.38
C ASP A 65 13.99 -5.30 -13.78
N LEU A 66 14.42 -4.72 -14.90
CA LEU A 66 13.83 -3.49 -15.43
C LEU A 66 12.32 -3.63 -15.68
N LYS A 67 11.83 -4.80 -16.12
CA LYS A 67 10.39 -5.05 -16.28
C LYS A 67 9.67 -5.03 -14.93
N VAL A 68 10.23 -5.65 -13.89
CA VAL A 68 9.66 -5.62 -12.55
C VAL A 68 9.67 -4.20 -11.98
N LYS A 69 10.76 -3.45 -12.16
CA LYS A 69 10.85 -2.04 -11.78
C LYS A 69 9.74 -1.22 -12.44
N ASN A 70 9.49 -1.43 -13.73
CA ASN A 70 8.41 -0.74 -14.43
C ASN A 70 7.03 -1.02 -13.82
N TYR A 71 6.74 -2.26 -13.40
CA TYR A 71 5.50 -2.56 -12.69
C TYR A 71 5.43 -1.83 -11.34
N ILE A 72 6.50 -1.85 -10.56
CA ILE A 72 6.52 -1.16 -9.25
C ILE A 72 6.40 0.36 -9.43
N PHE A 73 7.11 0.96 -10.39
CA PHE A 73 7.01 2.39 -10.67
C PHE A 73 5.63 2.81 -11.16
N GLN A 74 4.98 1.99 -11.98
CA GLN A 74 3.59 2.24 -12.37
C GLN A 74 2.64 2.12 -11.17
N SER A 75 3.00 1.38 -10.12
CA SER A 75 2.15 1.19 -8.95
C SER A 75 2.24 2.29 -7.91
N ILE A 76 3.32 3.06 -7.86
CA ILE A 76 3.56 4.06 -6.82
C ILE A 76 3.60 5.48 -7.38
N GLU A 77 3.20 6.45 -6.56
CA GLU A 77 3.30 7.86 -6.93
C GLU A 77 4.74 8.38 -6.84
N ARG A 78 5.03 9.46 -7.58
CA ARG A 78 6.34 10.15 -7.58
C ARG A 78 6.80 10.50 -6.16
N SER A 79 5.89 11.01 -5.33
CA SER A 79 6.16 11.38 -3.93
C SER A 79 6.72 10.22 -3.11
N ILE A 80 6.21 9.00 -3.33
CA ILE A 80 6.69 7.78 -2.66
C ILE A 80 8.05 7.37 -3.22
N LEU A 81 8.18 7.38 -4.55
CA LEU A 81 9.43 7.03 -5.23
C LEU A 81 10.60 7.92 -4.79
N GLU A 82 10.37 9.21 -4.57
CA GLU A 82 11.38 10.16 -4.08
C GLU A 82 11.87 9.84 -2.66
N THR A 83 11.07 9.13 -1.85
CA THR A 83 11.50 8.68 -0.51
C THR A 83 12.37 7.42 -0.52
N ILE A 84 12.51 6.76 -1.67
CA ILE A 84 13.30 5.53 -1.81
C ILE A 84 14.72 5.90 -2.26
N LEU A 85 15.67 5.78 -1.32
CA LEU A 85 17.08 6.14 -1.54
C LEU A 85 17.81 5.16 -2.46
N VAL A 86 17.65 3.86 -2.22
CA VAL A 86 18.28 2.79 -3.01
C VAL A 86 17.23 2.16 -3.91
N ARG A 87 17.47 2.20 -5.22
CA ARG A 87 16.51 1.77 -6.26
C ARG A 87 17.20 1.14 -7.47
N ASP A 88 18.34 0.51 -7.23
CA ASP A 88 19.16 -0.11 -8.27
C ASP A 88 18.44 -1.33 -8.84
N THR A 89 17.86 -2.16 -7.98
CA THR A 89 17.07 -3.35 -8.34
C THR A 89 15.60 -3.22 -7.96
N SER A 90 14.75 -4.06 -8.56
CA SER A 90 13.34 -4.19 -8.14
C SER A 90 13.19 -4.65 -6.69
N LYS A 91 14.11 -5.50 -6.21
CA LYS A 91 14.20 -5.94 -4.83
C LYS A 91 14.41 -4.78 -3.87
N ASP A 92 15.34 -3.87 -4.17
CA ASP A 92 15.62 -2.71 -3.29
C ASP A 92 14.37 -1.85 -3.06
N ILE A 93 13.62 -1.62 -4.14
CA ILE A 93 12.39 -0.83 -4.12
C ILE A 93 11.31 -1.57 -3.32
N TRP A 94 11.14 -2.88 -3.56
CA TRP A 94 10.19 -3.71 -2.82
C TRP A 94 10.48 -3.74 -1.31
N ASP A 95 11.75 -3.95 -0.94
CA ASP A 95 12.19 -4.00 0.44
C ASP A 95 12.08 -2.63 1.12
N ALA A 96 12.30 -1.53 0.38
CA ALA A 96 12.07 -0.18 0.90
C ALA A 96 10.57 0.06 1.18
N MET A 97 9.69 -0.32 0.26
CA MET A 97 8.24 -0.25 0.45
C MET A 97 7.81 -1.11 1.66
N ARG A 98 8.35 -2.32 1.76
CA ARG A 98 8.11 -3.24 2.88
C ARG A 98 8.51 -2.61 4.21
N ARG A 99 9.76 -2.15 4.34
CA ARG A 99 10.26 -1.52 5.56
C ARG A 99 9.44 -0.30 5.99
N LYS A 100 8.98 0.51 5.03
CA LYS A 100 8.27 1.75 5.32
C LYS A 100 6.79 1.53 5.67
N TYR A 101 6.12 0.57 5.03
CA TYR A 101 4.66 0.46 5.10
C TYR A 101 4.15 -0.86 5.67
N GLN A 102 4.96 -1.92 5.72
CA GLN A 102 4.57 -3.18 6.34
C GLN A 102 4.32 -2.96 7.85
N GLY A 103 3.22 -3.52 8.36
CA GLY A 103 2.83 -3.33 9.76
C GLY A 103 2.21 -1.96 10.08
N SER A 104 2.68 -0.87 9.44
CA SER A 104 2.06 0.45 9.56
C SER A 104 0.58 0.43 9.17
N THR A 105 0.22 -0.26 8.08
CA THR A 105 -1.18 -0.45 7.69
C THR A 105 -1.99 -1.22 8.73
N LYS A 106 -1.42 -2.26 9.37
CA LYS A 106 -2.12 -3.04 10.42
C LYS A 106 -2.34 -2.20 11.67
N VAL A 107 -1.33 -1.43 12.09
CA VAL A 107 -1.43 -0.52 13.25
C VAL A 107 -2.43 0.60 12.96
N LYS A 108 -2.35 1.24 11.79
CA LYS A 108 -3.33 2.25 11.36
C LYS A 108 -4.75 1.69 11.35
N ARG A 109 -4.96 0.48 10.83
CA ARG A 109 -6.26 -0.18 10.82
C ARG A 109 -6.76 -0.47 12.24
N ALA A 110 -5.90 -0.98 13.12
CA ALA A 110 -6.28 -1.23 14.51
C ALA A 110 -6.65 0.07 15.24
N HIS A 111 -5.88 1.14 15.03
CA HIS A 111 -6.15 2.45 15.60
C HIS A 111 -7.45 3.05 15.06
N LEU A 112 -7.68 2.97 13.75
CA LEU A 112 -8.90 3.42 13.11
C LEU A 112 -10.13 2.62 13.58
N GLN A 113 -10.00 1.30 13.75
CA GLN A 113 -11.08 0.48 14.31
C GLN A 113 -11.37 0.82 15.78
N ALA A 114 -10.35 1.12 16.58
CA ALA A 114 -10.55 1.61 17.94
C ALA A 114 -11.30 2.95 17.95
N LEU A 115 -10.95 3.88 17.06
CA LEU A 115 -11.65 5.17 16.92
C LEU A 115 -13.09 4.99 16.42
N LYS A 116 -13.35 4.09 15.48
CA LYS A 116 -14.72 3.75 15.03
C LYS A 116 -15.56 3.24 16.19
N ARG A 117 -15.01 2.32 16.98
CA ARG A 117 -15.69 1.80 18.18
C ARG A 117 -15.92 2.90 19.21
N GLU A 118 -14.93 3.77 19.46
CA GLU A 118 -15.05 4.94 20.35
C GLU A 118 -16.18 5.86 19.88
N PHE A 119 -16.26 6.14 18.57
CA PHE A 119 -17.32 6.95 17.97
C PHE A 119 -18.70 6.29 18.06
N GLU A 120 -18.80 4.98 17.79
CA GLU A 120 -20.05 4.23 17.85
C GLU A 120 -20.65 4.21 19.26
N VAL A 121 -19.83 3.99 20.30
CA VAL A 121 -20.29 3.95 21.70
C VAL A 121 -20.33 5.34 22.36
N LEU A 122 -19.87 6.38 21.67
CA LEU A 122 -19.91 7.75 22.18
C LEU A 122 -21.35 8.14 22.48
N ALA A 123 -21.58 8.63 23.70
CA ALA A 123 -22.85 9.16 24.16
C ALA A 123 -22.57 10.33 25.11
N MET A 124 -23.52 11.27 25.17
CA MET A 124 -23.47 12.40 26.11
C MET A 124 -23.68 11.86 27.53
N LYS A 125 -22.92 12.39 28.48
CA LYS A 125 -23.08 12.04 29.90
C LYS A 125 -24.13 12.95 30.54
N GLU A 126 -24.76 12.49 31.62
CA GLU A 126 -25.80 13.26 32.34
C GLU A 126 -25.33 14.62 32.86
N SER A 127 -24.03 14.77 33.14
CA SER A 127 -23.42 16.00 33.66
C SER A 127 -22.57 16.75 32.62
N GLU A 128 -22.63 16.36 31.35
CA GLU A 128 -21.84 16.96 30.27
C GLU A 128 -22.64 18.05 29.57
N TYR A 129 -21.99 19.16 29.21
CA TYR A 129 -22.65 20.19 28.39
C TYR A 129 -22.65 19.79 26.91
N VAL A 130 -23.65 20.27 26.16
CA VAL A 130 -23.78 19.98 24.72
C VAL A 130 -22.51 20.35 23.94
N ASP A 131 -21.91 21.50 24.27
CA ASP A 131 -20.67 21.97 23.61
C ASP A 131 -19.47 21.05 23.88
N GLU A 132 -19.38 20.47 25.10
CA GLU A 132 -18.32 19.52 25.46
C GLU A 132 -18.48 18.19 24.70
N TYR A 133 -19.72 17.70 24.60
CA TYR A 133 -20.05 16.51 23.82
C TYR A 133 -19.77 16.72 22.32
N PHE A 134 -20.12 17.89 21.78
CA PHE A 134 -19.85 18.27 20.40
C PHE A 134 -18.35 18.30 20.13
N ALA A 135 -17.56 18.93 21.00
CA ALA A 135 -16.11 19.01 20.88
C ALA A 135 -15.45 17.61 20.88
N ARG A 136 -15.89 16.70 21.76
CA ARG A 136 -15.40 15.31 21.80
C ARG A 136 -15.75 14.54 20.52
N THR A 137 -16.98 14.68 20.04
CA THR A 137 -17.44 14.04 18.81
C THR A 137 -16.60 14.50 17.61
N LEU A 138 -16.38 15.81 17.50
CA LEU A 138 -15.55 16.39 16.45
C LEU A 138 -14.08 15.97 16.57
N ALA A 139 -13.54 15.87 17.79
CA ALA A 139 -12.18 15.40 18.02
C ALA A 139 -11.96 13.94 17.58
N ILE A 140 -12.94 13.05 17.80
CA ILE A 140 -12.88 11.66 17.30
C ILE A 140 -12.98 11.65 15.77
N ALA A 141 -13.92 12.40 15.19
CA ALA A 141 -14.09 12.50 13.75
C ALA A 141 -12.82 13.01 13.05
N ASN A 142 -12.19 14.06 13.58
CA ASN A 142 -10.93 14.59 13.05
C ASN A 142 -9.79 13.58 13.11
N ARG A 143 -9.68 12.82 14.22
CA ARG A 143 -8.68 11.75 14.36
C ARG A 143 -8.89 10.63 13.34
N MET A 144 -10.14 10.26 13.06
CA MET A 144 -10.47 9.27 12.03
C MET A 144 -10.14 9.77 10.62
N SER A 145 -10.51 11.02 10.30
CA SER A 145 -10.18 11.66 9.02
C SER A 145 -8.66 11.75 8.79
N ALA A 146 -7.88 12.06 9.83
CA ALA A 146 -6.42 12.11 9.76
C ALA A 146 -5.77 10.73 9.45
N GLN A 147 -6.47 9.62 9.73
CA GLN A 147 -6.02 8.27 9.39
C GLN A 147 -6.48 7.81 8.00
N GLY A 148 -7.11 8.70 7.21
CA GLY A 148 -7.54 8.43 5.84
C GLY A 148 -8.97 7.90 5.70
N GLU A 149 -9.76 7.88 6.78
CA GLU A 149 -11.18 7.54 6.70
C GLU A 149 -11.97 8.71 6.13
N ARG A 150 -12.79 8.46 5.11
CA ARG A 150 -13.71 9.48 4.59
C ARG A 150 -15.01 9.46 5.40
N LEU A 151 -15.02 10.21 6.50
CA LEU A 151 -16.24 10.46 7.26
C LEU A 151 -17.16 11.39 6.46
N GLN A 152 -18.40 10.98 6.23
CA GLN A 152 -19.42 11.89 5.69
C GLN A 152 -19.87 12.82 6.81
N GLU A 153 -19.92 14.13 6.54
CA GLU A 153 -20.39 15.14 7.52
C GLU A 153 -21.76 14.78 8.09
N VAL A 154 -22.64 14.19 7.26
CA VAL A 154 -23.96 13.69 7.67
C VAL A 154 -23.88 12.68 8.82
N ALA A 155 -22.91 11.76 8.81
CA ALA A 155 -22.76 10.76 9.87
C ALA A 155 -22.31 11.37 11.21
N VAL A 156 -21.55 12.47 11.16
CA VAL A 156 -21.15 13.23 12.36
C VAL A 156 -22.35 13.99 12.92
N VAL A 157 -23.13 14.64 12.05
CA VAL A 157 -24.35 15.36 12.43
C VAL A 157 -25.40 14.43 13.01
N GLU A 158 -25.67 13.28 12.37
CA GLU A 158 -26.60 12.27 12.89
C GLU A 158 -26.19 11.76 14.28
N LYS A 159 -24.89 11.58 14.53
CA LYS A 159 -24.40 11.12 15.83
C LYS A 159 -24.62 12.16 16.94
N ILE A 160 -24.52 13.44 16.59
CA ILE A 160 -24.77 14.56 17.52
C ILE A 160 -26.27 14.67 17.82
N LEU A 161 -27.11 14.53 16.80
CA LEU A 161 -28.56 14.66 16.91
C LEU A 161 -29.24 13.49 17.66
N ARG A 162 -28.59 12.32 17.78
CA ARG A 162 -29.13 11.17 18.54
C ARG A 162 -29.20 11.38 20.06
N VAL A 163 -28.67 12.49 20.56
CA VAL A 163 -28.57 12.77 22.00
C VAL A 163 -29.36 13.99 22.43
N VAL A 164 -30.04 14.64 21.48
CA VAL A 164 -30.98 15.74 21.69
C VAL A 164 -32.40 15.18 21.82
#